data_AF-A0AA97AZC5-F1
#
_entry.id   AF-A0AA97AZC5-F1
#
_cell.length_a   1.000
_cell.length_b   1.000
_cell.length_c   1.000
_cell.angle_alpha   90.00
_cell.angle_beta   90.00
_cell.angle_gamma   90.00
#
_symmetry.space_group_name_H-M   'P 1'
#
loop_
_entity.id
_entity.type
_entity.pdbx_description
1 polymer ?
#
loop_
_entity_poly.entity_id
_entity_poly.type
_entity_poly.pdbx_seq_one_letter_code
_entity_poly.pdbx_strand_id
1 'polypeptide(L)' 'MIRLRAGAYAEPSPFDKRPARPHVTGGFEVFVFRYWEDWSVTASFDLARRYTNVGLSVGFWR' A
#
# COMPACT_ATOMS: atom_id res chain seq x y z
N MET A 1 14.92 -6.81 -8.66
CA MET A 1 15.04 -5.66 -7.73
C MET A 1 13.80 -5.66 -6.82
N ILE A 2 13.87 -5.14 -5.60
CA ILE A 2 12.70 -5.03 -4.70
C ILE A 2 12.59 -3.60 -4.19
N ARG A 3 11.39 -3.04 -4.19
CA ARG A 3 11.08 -1.74 -3.57
C ARG A 3 10.09 -1.94 -2.44
N LEU A 4 10.43 -1.42 -1.26
CA LEU A 4 9.58 -1.48 -0.07
C LEU A 4 8.96 -0.11 0.19
N ARG A 5 7.72 -0.09 0.66
CA ARG A 5 6.99 1.10 1.10
C ARG A 5 6.36 0.79 2.45
N ALA A 6 6.51 1.71 3.40
CA ALA A 6 5.89 1.64 4.70
C ALA A 6 5.49 3.06 5.12
N GLY A 7 4.35 3.18 5.78
CA GLY A 7 3.83 4.46 6.20
C GLY A 7 2.84 4.33 7.35
N ALA A 8 2.60 5.44 8.01
CA ALA A 8 1.53 5.57 8.97
C ALA A 8 0.93 6.97 8.86
N TYR A 9 -0.38 7.07 9.06
CA TYR A 9 -1.07 8.36 9.09
C TYR A 9 -2.24 8.31 10.06
N ALA A 10 -2.70 9.49 10.49
CA ALA A 10 -3.89 9.62 11.32
C ALA A 10 -5.01 10.23 10.46
N GLU A 11 -6.04 9.46 10.18
CA GLU A 11 -7.22 9.91 9.47
C GLU A 11 -8.11 10.73 10.43
N PRO A 12 -8.37 12.02 10.17
CA PRO A 12 -9.27 12.82 10.99
C PRO A 12 -10.71 12.34 10.84
N SER A 13 -11.47 12.33 11.94
CA SER A 13 -12.88 12.00 11.90
C SER A 13 -13.71 13.21 11.44
N PRO A 14 -14.64 13.06 10.49
CA PRO A 14 -15.59 14.11 10.12
C PRO A 14 -16.70 14.30 11.18
N PHE A 15 -16.82 13.38 12.15
CA PHE A 15 -17.82 13.44 13.22
C PHE A 15 -17.25 14.09 14.49
N ASP A 16 -18.05 14.96 15.11
CA ASP A 16 -17.73 15.61 16.38
C ASP A 16 -17.40 14.60 17.48
N LYS A 17 -16.39 14.94 18.29
CA LYS A 17 -15.90 14.17 19.45
C LYS A 17 -15.44 12.74 19.16
N ARG A 18 -15.19 12.39 17.90
CA ARG A 18 -14.59 11.10 17.54
C ARG A 18 -13.08 11.22 17.36
N PRO A 19 -12.30 10.31 17.96
CA PRO A 19 -10.85 10.34 17.81
C PRO A 19 -10.43 10.04 16.37
N ALA A 20 -9.30 10.61 15.96
CA ALA A 20 -8.65 10.25 14.70
C ALA A 20 -8.35 8.75 14.65
N ARG A 21 -8.41 8.18 13.44
CA ARG A 21 -8.15 6.76 13.21
C ARG A 21 -6.70 6.61 12.77
N PRO A 22 -5.84 5.90 13.52
CA PRO A 22 -4.49 5.61 13.07
C PRO A 22 -4.54 4.50 12.01
N HIS A 23 -3.79 4.71 10.94
CA HIS A 23 -3.58 3.79 9.83
C HIS A 23 -2.11 3.40 9.76
N VAL A 24 -1.86 2.12 9.50
CA VAL A 24 -0.55 1.58 9.16
C VAL A 24 -0.63 1.03 7.76
N THR A 25 0.19 1.57 6.87
CA THR A 25 0.23 1.19 5.46
C THR A 25 1.56 0.57 5.13
N GLY A 26 1.55 -0.33 4.15
CA GLY A 26 2.77 -0.92 3.65
C GLY A 26 2.57 -1.64 2.35
N GLY A 27 3.69 -2.07 1.79
CA GLY A 27 3.70 -2.85 0.56
C GLY A 27 5.08 -3.07 0.02
N PHE A 28 5.16 -3.95 -0.95
CA PHE A 28 6.38 -4.24 -1.68
C PHE A 28 6.07 -4.38 -3.16
N GLU A 29 7.09 -4.10 -3.97
CA GLU A 29 7.07 -4.22 -5.41
C GLU A 29 8.29 -5.03 -5.83
N VAL A 30 8.05 -6.14 -6.53
CA VAL A 30 9.08 -7.04 -7.04
C VAL A 30 9.19 -6.85 -8.55
N PHE A 31 10.40 -6.54 -9.00
CA PHE A 31 10.73 -6.39 -10.41
C PHE A 31 11.29 -7.72 -10.93
N VAL A 32 10.54 -8.39 -11.81
CA VAL A 32 10.74 -9.82 -12.13
C VAL A 32 11.42 -10.04 -13.48
N PHE A 33 10.75 -9.69 -14.58
CA PHE A 33 11.18 -10.04 -15.94
C PHE A 33 11.48 -8.79 -16.77
N ARG A 34 12.60 -8.81 -17.50
CA ARG A 34 12.87 -7.91 -18.63
C ARG A 34 12.55 -8.67 -19.91
N TYR A 35 11.26 -8.78 -20.27
CA TYR A 35 10.84 -9.43 -21.52
C TYR A 35 9.80 -8.54 -22.20
N TRP A 36 10.23 -7.87 -23.27
CA TRP A 36 9.54 -6.79 -23.99
C TRP A 36 9.37 -5.49 -23.19
N GLU A 37 8.67 -5.53 -22.05
CA GLU A 37 8.63 -4.47 -21.03
C GLU A 37 9.24 -5.02 -19.72
N ASP A 38 9.68 -4.15 -18.82
CA ASP A 38 10.12 -4.62 -17.50
C ASP A 38 8.89 -4.75 -16.58
N TRP A 39 8.61 -5.97 -16.08
CA TRP A 39 7.40 -6.27 -15.31
C TRP A 39 7.61 -6.07 -13.81
N SER A 40 6.58 -5.58 -13.12
CA SER A 40 6.53 -5.53 -11.65
C SER A 40 5.26 -6.16 -11.08
N VAL A 41 5.39 -6.81 -9.93
CA VAL A 41 4.27 -7.30 -9.12
C VAL A 41 4.28 -6.54 -7.81
N THR A 42 3.15 -5.96 -7.44
CA THR A 42 3.02 -5.16 -6.21
C THR A 42 1.97 -5.76 -5.30
N ALA A 43 2.29 -5.82 -4.02
CA ALA A 43 1.34 -6.07 -2.94
C ALA A 43 1.34 -4.89 -1.97
N SER A 44 0.16 -4.46 -1.54
CA SER A 44 -0.01 -3.38 -0.57
C SER A 44 -1.08 -3.71 0.46
N PHE A 45 -1.00 -3.04 1.61
CA PHE A 45 -1.99 -3.13 2.67
C PHE A 45 -2.17 -1.78 3.37
N ASP A 46 -3.36 -1.60 3.93
CA ASP A 46 -3.71 -0.53 4.87
C ASP A 46 -4.54 -1.12 6.02
N LEU A 47 -4.06 -0.91 7.24
CA LEU A 47 -4.61 -1.47 8.46
C LEU A 47 -4.97 -0.36 9.43
N ALA A 48 -6.23 -0.36 9.87
CA ALA A 48 -6.71 0.50 10.93
C ALA A 48 -7.78 -0.21 11.77
N ARG A 49 -8.16 0.38 12.91
CA ARG A 49 -9.18 -0.22 13.77
C ARG A 49 -10.50 -0.36 13.01
N ARG A 50 -10.98 -1.59 12.80
CA ARG A 50 -12.18 -1.92 12.01
C ARG A 50 -12.10 -1.46 10.55
N TYR A 51 -10.89 -1.44 9.98
CA TYR A 51 -10.67 -1.20 8.56
C TYR A 51 -9.46 -2.01 8.10
N THR A 52 -9.61 -2.73 6.99
CA THR A 52 -8.53 -3.51 6.40
C THR A 52 -8.70 -3.47 4.90
N ASN A 53 -7.65 -3.06 4.21
CA ASN A 53 -7.58 -3.08 2.77
C ASN A 53 -6.28 -3.75 2.34
N VAL A 54 -6.37 -4.59 1.31
CA VAL A 54 -5.22 -5.24 0.69
C VAL A 54 -5.34 -5.08 -0.82
N GLY A 55 -4.20 -4.89 -1.49
CA GLY A 55 -4.13 -4.68 -2.92
C GLY A 55 -3.08 -5.60 -3.55
N LEU A 56 -3.40 -6.14 -4.72
CA LEU A 56 -2.47 -6.85 -5.58
C LEU A 56 -2.56 -6.23 -6.97
N SER A 57 -1.42 -5.94 -7.58
CA SER A 57 -1.37 -5.42 -8.95
C SER A 57 -0.17 -5.97 -9.73
N VAL A 58 -0.33 -5.99 -11.05
CA VAL A 58 0.72 -6.22 -12.02
C VAL A 58 0.93 -4.93 -12.78
N GLY A 59 2.19 -4.50 -12.93
CA GLY A 59 2.57 -3.28 -13.60
C GLY A 59 3.75 -3.46 -14.53
N PHE A 60 4.06 -2.39 -15.25
CA PHE A 60 5.23 -2.26 -16.10
C PHE A 60 6.04 -1.07 -15.61
N TRP A 61 7.36 -1.23 -15.54
CA TRP A 61 8.31 -0.18 -15.16
C TRP A 61 9.30 0.02 -16.31
N ARG A 62 9.71 1.26 -16.56
CA ARG A 62 10.71 1.61 -17.57
C ARG A 62 11.64 2.66 -17.01
#